data_AF-A0A168N8Y4-F1
#
_entry.id   AF-A0A168N8Y4-F1
#
_cell.length_a   1.000
_cell.length_b   1.000
_cell.length_c   1.000
_cell.angle_alpha   90.00
_cell.angle_beta   90.00
_cell.angle_gamma   90.00
#
_symmetry.space_group_name_H-M   'P 1'
#
loop_
_entity.id
_entity.type
_entity.pdbx_description
1 polymer ?
#
loop_
_entity_poly.entity_id
_entity_poly.type
_entity_poly.pdbx_seq_one_letter_code
_entity_poly.pdbx_strand_id
1 'polypeptide(L)'
;MNLIHEMTTSTLVWLFIVAFMLHDLEEIIWVEVWIKKNRNHVIRVVPTRLKKQLEKMFNITSGQFAFAVLLEFIIFIPFTFLAAEQGKFFIFLSFNTLFLIHVFTHVGQSIYLKMYTPGVVSAVIITLPYSLYLFYRLISEGLVTWGEVLLSIPVGLMLLPIVLLGHELGRRFVK
;
A
#
# COMPACT_ATOMS: atom_id res chain seq x y z
N MET A 1 -34.81 -17.52 -8.91
CA MET A 1 -34.70 -16.31 -8.08
C MET A 1 -33.22 -16.09 -7.81
N ASN A 2 -32.67 -14.95 -8.22
CA ASN A 2 -31.24 -14.74 -8.47
C ASN A 2 -30.35 -14.99 -7.24
N LEU A 3 -29.56 -16.06 -7.30
CA LEU A 3 -28.42 -16.33 -6.40
C LEU A 3 -27.20 -15.53 -6.88
N ILE A 4 -27.31 -14.20 -6.95
CA ILE A 4 -26.10 -13.38 -6.95
C ILE A 4 -25.76 -13.22 -5.48
N HIS A 5 -24.86 -14.06 -4.97
CA HIS A 5 -24.26 -13.85 -3.66
C HIS A 5 -23.47 -12.54 -3.73
N GLU A 6 -24.12 -11.44 -3.37
CA GLU A 6 -23.41 -10.18 -3.17
C GLU A 6 -22.42 -10.36 -2.03
N MET A 7 -21.16 -10.00 -2.29
CA MET A 7 -20.12 -10.00 -1.26
C MET A 7 -20.53 -9.05 -0.15
N THR A 8 -20.52 -9.54 1.09
CA THR A 8 -20.84 -8.72 2.26
C THR A 8 -19.77 -7.65 2.49
N THR A 9 -20.15 -6.55 3.14
CA THR A 9 -19.20 -5.48 3.49
C THR A 9 -18.10 -5.95 4.42
N SER A 10 -18.40 -6.84 5.39
CA SER A 10 -17.37 -7.45 6.24
C SER A 10 -16.36 -8.26 5.40
N THR A 11 -16.84 -9.09 4.46
CA THR A 11 -15.95 -9.84 3.55
C THR A 11 -15.08 -8.90 2.71
N LEU A 12 -15.64 -7.81 2.19
CA LEU A 12 -14.89 -6.82 1.42
C LEU A 12 -13.84 -6.08 2.26
N VAL A 13 -14.15 -5.79 3.53
CA VAL A 13 -13.19 -5.20 4.47
C VAL A 13 -12.05 -6.18 4.74
N TRP A 14 -12.33 -7.45 5.01
CA TRP A 14 -11.29 -8.47 5.19
C TRP A 14 -10.43 -8.69 3.95
N LEU A 15 -11.00 -8.54 2.76
CA LEU A 15 -10.28 -8.63 1.50
C LEU A 15 -9.18 -7.56 1.37
N PHE A 16 -9.23 -6.46 2.14
CA PHE A 16 -8.14 -5.48 2.25
C PHE A 16 -6.81 -6.15 2.56
N ILE A 17 -6.80 -7.03 3.57
CA ILE A 17 -5.59 -7.70 4.04
C ILE A 17 -5.02 -8.60 2.96
N VAL A 18 -5.88 -9.24 2.17
CA VAL A 18 -5.47 -10.08 1.03
C VAL A 18 -4.91 -9.20 -0.09
N ALA A 19 -5.58 -8.11 -0.45
CA ALA A 19 -5.14 -7.20 -1.49
C ALA A 19 -3.80 -6.54 -1.15
N PHE A 20 -3.65 -6.08 0.09
CA PHE A 20 -2.40 -5.57 0.65
C PHE A 20 -1.29 -6.61 0.53
N MET A 21 -1.49 -7.82 1.07
CA MET A 21 -0.45 -8.85 1.02
C MET A 21 -0.09 -9.26 -0.41
N LEU A 22 -1.03 -9.36 -1.34
CA LEU A 22 -0.72 -9.68 -2.74
C LEU A 22 0.14 -8.61 -3.40
N HIS A 23 -0.12 -7.35 -3.11
CA HIS A 23 0.67 -6.22 -3.61
C HIS A 23 2.08 -6.22 -3.02
N ASP A 24 2.19 -6.23 -1.69
CA ASP A 24 3.47 -6.15 -1.01
C ASP A 24 4.34 -7.41 -1.21
N LEU A 25 3.73 -8.59 -1.37
CA LEU A 25 4.47 -9.81 -1.75
C LEU A 25 5.08 -9.69 -3.15
N GLU A 26 4.36 -9.09 -4.12
CA GLU A 26 4.92 -8.81 -5.44
C GLU A 26 6.15 -7.91 -5.30
N GLU A 27 6.07 -6.85 -4.49
CA GLU A 27 7.20 -5.97 -4.21
C GLU A 27 8.35 -6.70 -3.53
N ILE A 28 8.11 -7.47 -2.47
CA ILE A 28 9.14 -8.25 -1.76
C ILE A 28 9.93 -9.14 -2.73
N ILE A 29 9.23 -9.81 -3.66
CA ILE A 29 9.86 -10.71 -4.65
C ILE A 29 10.78 -9.94 -5.61
N TRP A 30 10.35 -8.76 -6.08
CA TRP A 30 11.03 -8.08 -7.18
C TRP A 30 11.94 -6.92 -6.77
N VAL A 31 11.74 -6.30 -5.61
CA VAL A 31 12.40 -5.04 -5.21
C VAL A 31 13.92 -5.15 -5.27
N GLU A 32 14.49 -6.17 -4.65
CA GLU A 32 15.96 -6.32 -4.56
C GLU A 32 16.57 -6.60 -5.95
N VAL A 33 15.96 -7.50 -6.72
CA VAL A 33 16.43 -7.86 -8.07
C VAL A 33 16.34 -6.65 -9.00
N TRP A 34 15.23 -5.92 -8.93
CA TRP A 34 14.99 -4.75 -9.75
C TRP A 34 15.99 -3.62 -9.43
N ILE A 35 16.26 -3.37 -8.16
CA ILE A 35 17.25 -2.37 -7.73
C ILE A 35 18.64 -2.73 -8.28
N LYS A 36 19.09 -3.98 -8.11
CA LYS A 36 20.40 -4.43 -8.62
C LYS A 36 20.55 -4.21 -10.13
N LYS A 37 19.48 -4.46 -10.90
CA LYS A 37 19.49 -4.30 -12.36
C LYS A 37 19.40 -2.84 -12.81
N ASN A 38 18.60 -2.02 -12.12
CA ASN A 38 18.18 -0.72 -12.65
C ASN A 38 18.79 0.49 -11.92
N ARG A 39 19.52 0.31 -10.81
CA ARG A 39 20.14 1.40 -10.01
C ARG A 39 20.82 2.47 -10.87
N ASN A 40 21.69 2.07 -11.79
CA ASN A 40 22.46 3.01 -12.62
C ASN A 40 21.58 3.79 -13.60
N HIS A 41 20.46 3.22 -14.04
CA HIS A 41 19.49 3.94 -14.84
C HIS A 41 18.77 4.98 -13.98
N VAL A 42 18.24 4.57 -12.81
CA VAL A 42 17.50 5.48 -11.93
C VAL A 42 18.35 6.68 -11.50
N ILE A 43 19.61 6.47 -11.09
CA ILE A 43 20.52 7.55 -10.66
C ILE A 43 20.78 8.58 -11.79
N ARG A 44 20.72 8.16 -13.06
CA ARG A 44 20.91 9.06 -14.20
C ARG A 44 19.68 9.92 -14.49
N VAL A 45 18.47 9.39 -14.27
CA VAL A 45 17.20 10.06 -14.60
C VAL A 45 16.69 10.95 -13.46
N VAL A 46 17.01 10.62 -12.21
CA VAL A 46 16.50 11.36 -11.05
C VAL A 46 17.30 12.64 -10.74
N PRO A 47 16.64 13.71 -10.27
CA PRO A 47 17.30 14.96 -9.88
C PRO A 47 18.38 14.75 -8.81
N THR A 48 19.47 15.53 -8.87
CA THR A 48 20.61 15.42 -7.94
C THR A 48 20.20 15.51 -6.46
N ARG A 49 19.17 16.31 -6.14
CA ARG A 49 18.64 16.44 -4.77
C ARG A 49 18.07 15.13 -4.21
N LEU A 50 17.55 14.25 -5.07
CA LEU A 50 16.93 12.97 -4.66
C LEU A 50 17.93 11.81 -4.65
N LYS A 51 19.08 11.93 -5.33
CA LYS A 51 20.08 10.85 -5.46
C LYS A 51 20.52 10.31 -4.10
N LYS A 52 20.86 11.19 -3.15
CA LYS A 52 21.33 10.79 -1.82
C LYS A 52 20.29 10.00 -1.02
N GLN A 53 19.01 10.32 -1.19
CA GLN A 53 17.92 9.59 -0.52
C GLN A 53 17.67 8.24 -1.19
N LEU A 54 17.68 8.19 -2.53
CA LEU A 54 17.52 6.96 -3.30
C LEU A 54 18.66 5.98 -3.09
N GLU A 55 19.90 6.46 -2.94
CA GLU A 55 21.05 5.60 -2.63
C GLU A 55 20.89 4.85 -1.30
N LYS A 56 20.24 5.48 -0.30
CA LYS A 56 19.91 4.79 0.96
C LYS A 56 18.84 3.70 0.76
N MET A 57 17.94 3.88 -0.20
CA MET A 57 16.90 2.91 -0.52
C MET A 57 17.43 1.77 -1.39
N PHE A 58 18.44 2.00 -2.23
CA PHE A 58 19.04 0.96 -3.07
C PHE A 58 19.82 -0.11 -2.32
N ASN A 59 20.04 0.07 -1.02
CA ASN A 59 20.70 -0.92 -0.18
C ASN A 59 19.71 -1.80 0.59
N ILE A 60 18.40 -1.68 0.33
CA ILE A 60 17.39 -2.51 0.99
C ILE A 60 17.37 -3.92 0.39
N THR A 61 17.34 -4.94 1.24
CA THR A 61 17.13 -6.34 0.83
C THR A 61 15.65 -6.70 0.87
N SER A 62 15.25 -7.76 0.17
CA SER A 62 13.87 -8.27 0.24
C SER A 62 13.45 -8.63 1.67
N GLY A 63 14.37 -9.14 2.50
CA GLY A 63 14.10 -9.42 3.91
C GLY A 63 13.88 -8.16 4.75
N GLN A 64 14.66 -7.10 4.52
CA GLN A 64 14.47 -5.82 5.20
C GLN A 64 13.17 -5.14 4.78
N PHE A 65 12.79 -5.25 3.51
CA PHE A 65 11.50 -4.77 3.02
C PHE A 65 10.34 -5.57 3.64
N ALA A 66 10.42 -6.91 3.63
CA ALA A 66 9.42 -7.78 4.24
C ALA A 66 9.20 -7.51 5.75
N PHE A 67 10.24 -7.08 6.46
CA PHE A 67 10.10 -6.66 7.86
C PHE A 67 9.23 -5.40 8.02
N ALA A 68 9.34 -4.43 7.11
CA ALA A 68 8.47 -3.25 7.12
C ALA A 68 7.01 -3.64 6.84
N VAL A 69 6.80 -4.45 5.80
CA VAL A 69 5.47 -5.00 5.45
C VAL A 69 4.85 -5.76 6.62
N LEU A 70 5.64 -6.56 7.35
CA LEU A 70 5.15 -7.28 8.53
C LEU A 70 4.65 -6.35 9.63
N LEU A 71 5.34 -5.23 9.88
CA LEU A 71 4.92 -4.26 10.89
C LEU A 71 3.61 -3.56 10.49
N GLU A 72 3.49 -3.20 9.22
CA GLU A 72 2.25 -2.63 8.67
C GLU A 72 1.10 -3.62 8.78
N PHE A 73 1.33 -4.88 8.41
CA PHE A 73 0.35 -5.96 8.51
C PHE A 73 -0.18 -6.15 9.94
N ILE A 74 0.73 -6.16 10.93
CA ILE A 74 0.36 -6.26 12.37
C ILE A 74 -0.54 -5.10 12.80
N ILE A 75 -0.31 -3.90 12.26
CA ILE A 75 -1.12 -2.71 12.55
C ILE A 75 -2.46 -2.80 11.81
N PHE A 76 -2.49 -3.28 10.57
CA PHE A 76 -3.69 -3.32 9.74
C PHE A 76 -4.74 -4.31 10.24
N ILE A 77 -4.34 -5.47 10.76
CA ILE A 77 -5.28 -6.50 11.25
C ILE A 77 -6.28 -5.96 12.29
N PRO A 78 -5.89 -5.36 13.41
CA PRO A 78 -6.85 -4.95 14.44
C PRO A 78 -7.85 -3.93 13.93
N PHE A 79 -7.43 -2.94 13.11
CA PHE A 79 -8.37 -1.97 12.56
C PHE A 79 -9.25 -2.55 11.45
N THR A 80 -8.76 -3.51 10.70
CA THR A 80 -9.58 -4.29 9.76
C THR A 80 -10.66 -5.07 10.52
N PHE A 81 -10.29 -5.74 11.62
CA PHE A 81 -11.23 -6.42 12.49
C PHE A 81 -12.28 -5.46 13.08
N LEU A 82 -11.85 -4.29 13.59
CA LEU A 82 -12.77 -3.29 14.13
C LEU A 82 -13.75 -2.76 13.06
N ALA A 83 -13.30 -2.60 11.82
CA ALA A 83 -14.17 -2.20 10.71
C ALA A 83 -15.14 -3.32 10.31
N ALA A 84 -14.63 -4.55 10.14
CA ALA A 84 -15.42 -5.68 9.65
C ALA A 84 -16.47 -6.16 10.66
N GLU A 85 -16.11 -6.22 11.94
CA GLU A 85 -16.92 -6.86 12.98
C GLU A 85 -17.63 -5.85 13.90
N GLN A 86 -17.15 -4.60 13.96
CA GLN A 86 -17.72 -3.58 14.86
C GLN A 86 -18.19 -2.32 14.13
N GLY A 87 -18.09 -2.28 12.79
CA GLY A 87 -18.52 -1.13 11.99
C GLY A 87 -17.70 0.15 12.23
N LYS A 88 -16.49 0.05 12.80
CA LYS A 88 -15.62 1.20 13.07
C LYS A 88 -14.73 1.48 11.87
N PHE A 89 -15.30 2.10 10.83
CA PHE A 89 -14.64 2.22 9.52
C PHE A 89 -13.56 3.30 9.42
N PHE A 90 -13.60 4.37 10.21
CA PHE A 90 -12.81 5.59 9.92
C PHE A 90 -11.28 5.38 9.84
N ILE A 91 -10.68 4.63 10.77
CA ILE A 91 -9.23 4.37 10.73
C ILE A 91 -8.88 3.43 9.57
N PHE A 92 -9.67 2.37 9.38
CA PHE A 92 -9.52 1.45 8.26
C PHE A 92 -9.68 2.15 6.90
N LEU A 93 -10.63 3.07 6.78
CA LEU A 93 -10.83 3.93 5.61
C LEU A 93 -9.56 4.73 5.29
N SER A 94 -8.86 5.21 6.32
CA SER A 94 -7.58 5.92 6.18
C SER A 94 -6.48 5.02 5.62
N PHE A 95 -6.49 3.72 5.95
CA PHE A 95 -5.56 2.75 5.37
C PHE A 95 -5.86 2.53 3.89
N ASN A 96 -7.12 2.30 3.53
CA ASN A 96 -7.53 2.19 2.13
C ASN A 96 -7.26 3.47 1.32
N THR A 97 -7.38 4.64 1.96
CA THR A 97 -7.06 5.93 1.34
C THR A 97 -5.57 6.02 1.01
N LEU A 98 -4.70 5.67 1.95
CA LEU A 98 -3.27 5.64 1.70
C LEU A 98 -2.91 4.58 0.64
N PHE A 99 -3.54 3.42 0.70
CA PHE A 99 -3.34 2.32 -0.25
C PHE A 99 -3.74 2.73 -1.68
N LEU A 100 -4.84 3.47 -1.84
CA LEU A 100 -5.23 4.06 -3.12
C LEU A 100 -4.20 5.11 -3.60
N ILE A 101 -3.74 6.00 -2.72
CA ILE A 101 -2.72 7.01 -3.05
C ILE A 101 -1.42 6.31 -3.51
N HIS A 102 -1.06 5.22 -2.85
CA HIS A 102 0.14 4.43 -3.14
C HIS A 102 0.16 3.89 -4.58
N VAL A 103 -0.99 3.50 -5.14
CA VAL A 103 -1.12 3.12 -6.56
C VAL A 103 -0.53 4.17 -7.49
N PHE A 104 -0.89 5.44 -7.26
CA PHE A 104 -0.43 6.53 -8.11
C PHE A 104 1.07 6.77 -7.97
N THR A 105 1.68 6.39 -6.84
CA THR A 105 3.13 6.44 -6.67
C THR A 105 3.83 5.43 -7.59
N HIS A 106 3.36 4.18 -7.68
CA HIS A 106 3.92 3.19 -8.61
C HIS A 106 3.71 3.56 -10.07
N VAL A 107 2.51 4.00 -10.42
CA VAL A 107 2.19 4.44 -11.79
C VAL A 107 3.07 5.63 -12.17
N GLY A 108 3.19 6.62 -11.28
CA GLY A 108 4.05 7.78 -11.47
C GLY A 108 5.52 7.41 -11.63
N GLN A 109 6.04 6.51 -10.79
CA GLN A 109 7.42 6.02 -10.88
C GLN A 109 7.67 5.28 -12.21
N SER A 110 6.76 4.38 -12.62
CA SER A 110 6.87 3.64 -13.88
C SER A 110 6.83 4.56 -15.10
N ILE A 111 5.93 5.55 -15.13
CA ILE A 111 5.84 6.54 -16.21
C ILE A 111 7.11 7.40 -16.25
N TYR A 112 7.56 7.90 -15.09
CA TYR A 112 8.74 8.76 -14.99
C TYR A 112 10.02 8.05 -15.43
N LEU A 113 10.21 6.80 -15.02
CA LEU A 113 11.36 5.98 -15.38
C LEU A 113 11.20 5.29 -16.74
N LYS A 114 10.01 5.36 -17.35
CA LYS A 114 9.66 4.69 -18.62
C LYS A 114 9.99 3.19 -18.60
N MET A 115 9.74 2.55 -17.46
CA MET A 115 9.98 1.12 -17.27
C MET A 115 9.06 0.56 -16.22
N TYR A 116 8.97 -0.77 -16.17
CA TYR A 116 8.36 -1.48 -15.05
C TYR A 116 9.06 -1.10 -13.73
N THR A 117 8.28 -0.83 -12.69
CA THR A 117 8.73 -0.76 -11.30
C THR A 117 8.00 -1.81 -10.47
N PRO A 118 8.65 -2.44 -9.48
CA PRO A 118 7.97 -3.34 -8.54
C PRO A 118 6.72 -2.69 -7.98
N GLY A 119 5.65 -3.47 -7.84
CA GLY A 119 4.35 -3.05 -7.31
C GLY A 119 3.40 -2.47 -8.36
N VAL A 120 3.86 -2.04 -9.55
CA VAL A 120 2.96 -1.34 -10.50
C VAL A 120 1.86 -2.24 -11.06
N VAL A 121 2.15 -3.53 -11.27
CA VAL A 121 1.20 -4.47 -11.86
C VAL A 121 0.10 -4.80 -10.87
N SER A 122 0.44 -5.22 -9.65
CA SER A 122 -0.54 -5.45 -8.59
C SER A 122 -1.25 -4.17 -8.17
N ALA A 123 -0.58 -3.02 -8.15
CA ALA A 123 -1.21 -1.74 -7.83
C ALA A 123 -2.36 -1.41 -8.79
N VAL A 124 -2.18 -1.62 -10.10
CA VAL A 124 -3.21 -1.32 -11.11
C VAL A 124 -4.28 -2.40 -11.17
N ILE A 125 -3.89 -3.69 -11.08
CA ILE A 125 -4.80 -4.81 -11.32
C ILE A 125 -5.56 -5.24 -10.06
N ILE A 126 -4.97 -5.04 -8.88
CA ILE A 126 -5.51 -5.49 -7.59
C ILE A 126 -5.90 -4.29 -6.74
N THR A 127 -4.93 -3.46 -6.37
CA THR A 127 -5.13 -2.40 -5.37
C THR A 127 -6.13 -1.35 -5.86
N LEU A 128 -5.98 -0.85 -7.08
CA LEU A 128 -6.85 0.18 -7.64
C LEU A 128 -8.32 -0.25 -7.70
N PRO A 129 -8.69 -1.36 -8.36
CA PRO A 129 -10.10 -1.77 -8.42
C PRO A 129 -10.65 -2.13 -7.04
N TYR A 130 -9.85 -2.77 -6.18
CA TYR A 130 -10.24 -3.05 -4.80
C TYR A 130 -10.59 -1.76 -4.04
N SER A 131 -9.67 -0.80 -4.00
CA SER A 131 -9.81 0.42 -3.21
C SER A 131 -10.97 1.28 -3.69
N LEU A 132 -11.15 1.42 -5.01
CA LEU A 132 -12.28 2.16 -5.58
C LEU A 132 -13.62 1.50 -5.24
N TYR A 133 -13.69 0.17 -5.35
CA TYR A 133 -14.92 -0.56 -5.03
C TYR A 133 -15.25 -0.51 -3.52
N LEU A 134 -14.25 -0.56 -2.64
CA LEU A 134 -14.43 -0.36 -1.21
C LEU A 134 -15.01 1.02 -0.89
N PHE A 135 -14.46 2.10 -1.48
CA PHE A 135 -15.01 3.43 -1.32
C PHE A 135 -16.46 3.52 -1.80
N TYR A 136 -16.74 3.01 -3.00
CA TYR A 136 -18.08 2.96 -3.54
C TYR A 136 -19.05 2.25 -2.58
N ARG A 137 -18.70 1.05 -2.11
CA ARG A 137 -19.52 0.23 -1.22
C ARG A 137 -19.82 0.97 0.09
N LEU A 138 -18.79 1.46 0.79
CA LEU A 138 -18.95 2.12 2.09
C LEU A 138 -19.79 3.42 1.99
N ILE A 139 -19.62 4.19 0.92
CA ILE A 139 -20.39 5.43 0.69
C ILE A 139 -21.83 5.10 0.30
N SER A 140 -22.03 4.14 -0.61
CA SER A 140 -23.37 3.76 -1.10
C SER A 140 -24.27 3.19 -0.01
N GLU A 141 -23.67 2.50 0.97
CA GLU A 141 -24.39 1.94 2.12
C GLU A 141 -24.53 2.94 3.27
N GLY A 142 -24.02 4.17 3.12
CA GLY A 142 -24.07 5.21 4.15
C GLY A 142 -23.22 4.90 5.40
N LEU A 143 -22.25 4.00 5.28
CA LEU A 143 -21.35 3.60 6.37
C LEU A 143 -20.24 4.61 6.60
N VAL A 144 -19.88 5.38 5.56
CA VAL A 144 -18.96 6.52 5.64
C VAL A 144 -19.47 7.65 4.74
N THR A 145 -19.10 8.86 5.09
CA THR A 145 -19.43 10.08 4.34
C THR A 145 -18.26 10.55 3.47
N TRP A 146 -18.54 11.37 2.46
CA TRP A 146 -17.50 12.05 1.68
C TRP A 146 -16.59 12.93 2.55
N GLY A 147 -17.12 13.51 3.63
CA GLY A 147 -16.32 14.27 4.59
C GLY A 147 -15.30 13.39 5.30
N GLU A 148 -15.70 12.19 5.72
CA GLU A 148 -14.78 11.22 6.33
C GLU A 148 -13.72 10.72 5.34
N VAL A 149 -14.06 10.54 4.06
CA VAL A 149 -13.07 10.22 3.00
C VAL A 149 -12.06 11.34 2.80
N LEU A 150 -12.47 12.61 2.93
CA LEU A 150 -11.52 13.72 2.85
C LEU A 150 -10.62 13.77 4.10
N LEU A 151 -11.20 13.56 5.28
CA LEU A 151 -10.47 13.55 6.56
C LEU A 151 -9.57 12.32 6.74
N SER A 152 -9.83 11.23 6.01
CA SER A 152 -8.99 10.03 6.05
C SER A 152 -7.64 10.22 5.37
N ILE A 153 -7.48 11.24 4.50
CA ILE A 153 -6.20 11.56 3.85
C ILE A 153 -5.13 11.95 4.89
N PRO A 154 -5.29 13.02 5.70
CA PRO A 154 -4.28 13.40 6.68
C PRO A 154 -4.05 12.31 7.72
N VAL A 155 -5.09 11.55 8.11
CA VAL A 155 -4.95 10.42 9.04
C VAL A 155 -4.15 9.28 8.41
N GLY A 156 -4.39 8.96 7.15
CA GLY A 156 -3.62 7.96 6.40
C GLY A 156 -2.15 8.37 6.28
N LEU A 157 -1.86 9.65 6.05
CA LEU A 157 -0.49 10.16 6.01
C LEU A 157 0.25 10.02 7.36
N MET A 158 -0.46 9.90 8.50
CA MET A 158 0.16 9.60 9.79
C MET A 158 0.75 8.18 9.87
N LEU A 159 0.46 7.31 8.91
CA LEU A 159 1.14 6.01 8.79
C LEU A 159 2.54 6.11 8.18
N LEU A 160 2.86 7.17 7.43
CA LEU A 160 4.19 7.29 6.78
C LEU A 160 5.36 7.20 7.77
N PRO A 161 5.33 7.84 8.95
CA PRO A 161 6.37 7.64 9.98
C PRO A 161 6.52 6.18 10.42
N ILE A 162 5.43 5.41 10.46
CA ILE A 162 5.44 3.99 10.83
C ILE A 162 6.11 3.15 9.73
N VAL A 163 5.77 3.41 8.46
CA VAL A 163 6.42 2.77 7.29
C VAL A 163 7.94 3.06 7.32
N LEU A 164 8.32 4.31 7.51
CA LEU A 164 9.72 4.73 7.58
C LEU A 164 10.46 4.09 8.77
N LEU A 165 9.78 3.98 9.92
CA LEU A 165 10.31 3.27 11.07
C LEU A 165 10.50 1.79 10.75
N GLY A 166 9.55 1.14 10.07
CA GLY A 166 9.65 -0.26 9.67
C GLY A 166 10.86 -0.53 8.79
N HIS A 167 11.11 0.32 7.79
CA HIS A 167 12.32 0.23 6.97
C HIS A 167 13.61 0.45 7.79
N GLU A 168 13.61 1.39 8.74
CA GLU A 168 14.77 1.63 9.60
C GLU A 168 15.06 0.44 10.52
N LEU A 169 14.02 -0.13 11.14
CA LEU A 169 14.15 -1.31 12.00
C LEU A 169 14.54 -2.55 11.19
N GLY A 170 13.99 -2.72 9.98
CA GLY A 170 14.37 -3.78 9.05
C GLY A 170 15.88 -3.76 8.78
N ARG A 171 16.44 -2.58 8.46
CA ARG A 171 17.89 -2.42 8.26
C ARG A 171 18.74 -2.76 9.48
N ARG A 172 18.21 -2.56 10.69
CA ARG A 172 18.94 -2.83 11.95
C ARG A 172 18.89 -4.29 12.35
N PHE A 173 17.74 -4.95 12.15
CA PHE A 173 17.47 -6.28 12.71
C PHE A 173 17.57 -7.41 11.68
N VAL A 174 17.38 -7.12 10.38
CA VAL A 174 17.46 -8.12 9.31
C VAL A 174 18.77 -7.93 8.54
N LYS A 175 19.63 -8.94 8.62
CA LYS A 175 20.95 -8.99 7.98
C LYS A 175 20.91 -9.67 6.63
#